data_AF-A0A7S6UPV0-F1
#
_entry.id   AF-A0A7S6UPV0-F1
#
_cell.length_a   1.000
_cell.length_b   1.000
_cell.length_c   1.000
_cell.angle_alpha   90.00
_cell.angle_beta   90.00
_cell.angle_gamma   90.00
#
_symmetry.space_group_name_H-M   'P 1'
#
loop_
_entity.id
_entity.type
_entity.pdbx_description
1 polymer ?
#
loop_
_entity_poly.entity_id
_entity_poly.type
_entity_poly.pdbx_seq_one_letter_code
_entity_poly.pdbx_strand_id
1 'polypeptide(L)'
;MTDPTPEKRGSTPDPNDKPESPWRMPIVWLVIALPAAVVIASIGLIFIAGGDGNDVVRDDVQRTAQIQTADLGADAVASEQKLSAIVRTDAEGGFIEVLPVSGTFDHKAPLRLTLAHPSDSARDTVLLLAPGELGWRVDAELDDSHDWKVELGPEDSHWRLRGRLPKGQQATNLRPSLQAQ
;
A
#
# COMPACT_ATOMS: atom_id res chain seq x y z
N MET A 1 -64.54 75.95 5.41
CA MET A 1 -64.70 74.57 5.90
C MET A 1 -63.63 73.75 5.22
N THR A 2 -62.53 73.56 5.92
CA THR A 2 -61.26 72.99 5.47
C THR A 2 -61.34 71.47 5.39
N ASP A 3 -60.85 70.88 4.31
CA ASP A 3 -60.64 69.44 4.15
C ASP A 3 -59.14 69.13 4.33
N PRO A 4 -58.71 68.33 5.32
CA PRO A 4 -57.30 68.02 5.52
C PRO A 4 -56.86 66.78 4.73
N THR A 5 -55.72 66.94 4.07
CA THR A 5 -54.89 65.91 3.41
C THR A 5 -54.62 64.69 4.33
N PRO A 6 -54.62 63.45 3.82
CA PRO A 6 -54.21 62.31 4.64
C PRO A 6 -52.69 62.32 4.83
N GLU A 7 -52.24 62.63 6.05
CA GLU A 7 -50.85 62.46 6.48
C GLU A 7 -50.42 60.98 6.36
N LYS A 8 -49.31 60.75 5.67
CA LYS A 8 -48.55 59.50 5.77
C LYS A 8 -47.97 59.41 7.18
N ARG A 9 -48.54 58.57 8.04
CA ARG A 9 -47.88 58.14 9.29
C ARG A 9 -46.64 57.33 8.92
N GLY A 10 -45.47 57.96 9.01
CA GLY A 10 -44.21 57.24 9.12
C GLY A 10 -44.19 56.49 10.45
N SER A 11 -44.21 55.16 10.39
CA SER A 11 -43.92 54.32 11.56
C SER A 11 -42.46 54.53 11.94
N THR A 12 -42.21 55.25 13.02
CA THR A 12 -40.89 55.33 13.68
C THR A 12 -40.47 53.92 14.12
N PRO A 13 -39.27 53.43 13.77
CA PRO A 13 -38.74 52.20 14.35
C PRO A 13 -38.44 52.43 15.83
N ASP A 14 -38.90 51.52 16.69
CA ASP A 14 -38.62 51.58 18.13
C ASP A 14 -37.10 51.43 18.38
N PRO A 15 -36.46 52.33 19.15
CA PRO A 15 -35.01 52.32 19.37
C PRO A 15 -34.53 51.23 20.36
N ASN A 16 -35.40 50.33 20.80
CA ASN A 16 -35.10 49.35 21.85
C ASN A 16 -35.26 47.87 21.44
N ASP A 17 -35.43 47.58 20.15
CA ASP A 17 -35.26 46.21 19.64
C ASP A 17 -33.76 45.86 19.64
N LYS A 18 -33.26 45.42 20.80
CA LYS A 18 -31.95 44.78 20.87
C LYS A 18 -32.11 43.41 20.21
N PRO A 19 -31.47 43.12 19.08
CA PRO A 19 -31.58 41.82 18.45
C PRO A 19 -31.10 40.77 19.45
N GLU A 20 -32.00 39.87 19.85
CA GLU A 20 -31.64 38.77 20.72
C GLU A 20 -30.54 37.95 20.04
N SER A 21 -29.34 37.99 20.62
CA SER A 21 -28.17 37.36 20.03
C SER A 21 -28.43 35.86 19.87
N PRO A 22 -28.44 35.31 18.63
CA PRO A 22 -28.85 33.94 18.35
C PRO A 22 -27.97 32.90 19.06
N TRP A 23 -26.80 33.31 19.54
CA TRP A 23 -25.83 32.51 20.28
C TRP A 23 -26.28 32.07 21.68
N ARG A 24 -27.38 32.59 22.21
CA ARG A 24 -27.92 32.22 23.54
C ARG A 24 -29.01 31.15 23.48
N MET A 25 -29.45 30.76 22.29
CA MET A 25 -30.44 29.70 22.11
C MET A 25 -29.77 28.31 22.18
N PRO A 26 -30.19 27.40 23.07
CA PRO A 26 -29.60 26.06 23.20
C PRO A 26 -29.75 25.23 21.91
N ILE A 27 -30.77 25.52 21.10
CA ILE A 27 -30.97 24.91 19.79
C ILE A 27 -29.84 25.23 18.82
N VAL A 28 -29.26 26.44 18.85
CA VAL A 28 -28.13 26.81 17.98
C VAL A 28 -26.90 25.99 18.32
N TRP A 29 -26.64 25.76 19.61
CA TRP A 29 -25.57 24.85 20.04
C TRP A 29 -25.82 23.40 19.62
N LEU A 30 -27.06 22.92 19.62
CA LEU A 30 -27.40 21.57 19.18
C LEU A 30 -27.18 21.38 17.67
N VAL A 31 -27.55 22.39 16.87
CA VAL A 31 -27.32 22.42 15.42
C VAL A 31 -25.82 22.45 15.08
N ILE A 32 -24.97 23.02 15.94
CA ILE A 32 -23.51 23.06 15.76
C ILE A 32 -22.84 21.80 16.33
N ALA A 33 -23.29 21.32 17.49
CA ALA A 33 -22.67 20.18 18.19
C ALA A 33 -22.84 18.87 17.42
N LEU A 34 -23.98 18.69 16.76
CA LEU A 34 -24.25 17.48 15.98
C LEU A 34 -23.24 17.28 14.82
N PRO A 35 -23.05 18.24 13.89
CA PRO A 35 -22.03 18.10 12.86
C PRO A 35 -20.61 18.09 13.42
N ALA A 36 -20.32 18.84 14.50
CA ALA A 36 -19.01 18.80 15.15
C ALA A 36 -18.69 17.40 15.71
N ALA A 37 -19.67 16.71 16.29
CA ALA A 37 -19.51 15.34 16.77
C ALA A 37 -19.21 14.36 15.63
N VAL A 38 -19.84 14.54 14.46
CA VAL A 38 -19.55 13.72 13.26
C VAL A 38 -18.11 13.91 12.79
N VAL A 39 -17.60 15.15 12.79
CA VAL A 39 -16.21 15.45 12.42
C VAL A 39 -15.24 14.79 13.41
N ILE A 40 -15.49 14.93 14.72
CA ILE A 40 -14.66 14.33 15.77
C ILE A 40 -14.69 12.80 15.69
N ALA A 41 -15.86 12.20 15.46
CA ALA A 41 -15.99 10.75 15.30
C ALA A 41 -15.23 10.24 14.06
N SER A 42 -15.26 10.99 12.96
CA SER A 42 -14.51 10.66 11.74
C SER A 42 -13.01 10.71 11.97
N ILE A 43 -12.52 11.73 12.69
CA ILE A 43 -11.12 11.82 13.09
C ILE A 43 -10.75 10.68 14.04
N GLY A 44 -11.58 10.38 15.02
CA GLY A 44 -11.38 9.26 15.95
C GLY A 44 -11.31 7.91 15.24
N LEU A 45 -12.15 7.70 14.22
CA LEU A 45 -12.12 6.48 13.40
C LEU A 45 -10.79 6.32 12.65
N ILE A 46 -10.18 7.41 12.19
CA ILE A 46 -8.84 7.38 11.57
C ILE A 46 -7.78 6.91 12.59
N PHE A 47 -7.85 7.41 13.82
CA PHE A 47 -6.91 6.99 14.88
C PHE A 47 -7.12 5.54 15.32
N ILE A 48 -8.37 5.07 15.38
CA ILE A 48 -8.69 3.68 15.73
C ILE A 48 -8.30 2.73 14.59
N ALA A 49 -8.57 3.11 13.34
CA ALA A 49 -8.19 2.31 12.16
C ALA A 49 -6.68 2.22 11.93
N GLY A 50 -5.89 3.16 12.46
CA GLY A 50 -4.42 3.08 12.43
C GLY A 50 -3.81 2.20 13.53
N GLY A 51 -4.60 1.74 14.50
CA GLY A 51 -4.13 0.97 15.66
C GLY A 51 -4.17 -0.55 15.50
N ASP A 52 -5.07 -1.07 14.67
CA ASP A 52 -5.23 -2.51 14.43
C ASP A 52 -5.24 -2.81 12.93
N GLY A 53 -4.09 -3.29 12.44
CA GLY A 53 -4.01 -4.26 11.35
C GLY A 53 -4.78 -3.95 10.07
N ASN A 54 -4.38 -2.92 9.35
CA ASN A 54 -4.33 -3.03 7.90
C ASN A 54 -3.31 -2.04 7.34
N ASP A 55 -2.17 -2.58 6.90
CA ASP A 55 -1.13 -1.90 6.14
C ASP A 55 -1.70 -1.45 4.79
N VAL A 56 -2.50 -0.38 4.82
CA VAL A 56 -2.89 0.37 3.64
C VAL A 56 -1.86 1.47 3.53
N VAL A 57 -0.76 1.15 2.87
CA VAL A 57 0.13 2.10 2.22
C VAL A 57 -0.74 3.06 1.41
N ARG A 58 -1.09 4.19 2.01
CA ARG A 58 -1.54 5.38 1.31
C ARG A 58 -0.48 6.43 1.53
N ASP A 59 0.70 6.12 1.01
CA ASP A 59 1.76 7.09 0.83
C ASP A 59 1.65 7.69 -0.59
N ASP A 60 1.65 9.02 -0.63
CA ASP A 60 1.85 9.91 -1.78
C ASP A 60 1.06 9.69 -3.09
N VAL A 61 -0.15 10.25 -3.09
CA VAL A 61 -0.83 10.74 -4.31
C VAL A 61 -0.21 12.06 -4.81
N GLN A 62 1.06 12.04 -5.21
CA GLN A 62 1.73 13.08 -6.01
C GLN A 62 2.84 12.46 -6.89
N ARG A 63 2.60 11.28 -7.49
CA ARG A 63 3.52 10.71 -8.51
C ARG A 63 2.90 9.64 -9.42
N THR A 64 1.61 9.77 -9.76
CA THR A 64 0.86 8.74 -10.50
C THR A 64 1.27 8.55 -11.98
N ALA A 65 2.13 9.38 -12.56
CA ALA A 65 2.55 9.22 -13.97
C ALA A 65 3.91 8.54 -14.17
N GLN A 66 4.76 8.41 -13.14
CA GLN A 66 6.16 7.99 -13.32
C GLN A 66 6.53 6.68 -12.59
N ILE A 67 5.65 6.17 -11.73
CA ILE A 67 5.90 4.93 -10.97
C ILE A 67 5.49 3.68 -11.77
N GLN A 68 4.57 3.79 -12.73
CA GLN A 68 4.23 2.65 -13.60
C GLN A 68 5.36 2.26 -14.55
N THR A 69 6.29 3.15 -14.88
CA THR A 69 7.35 2.86 -15.87
C THR A 69 8.52 2.07 -15.26
N ALA A 70 8.85 2.32 -13.99
CA ALA A 70 9.94 1.62 -13.31
C ALA A 70 9.61 0.14 -13.07
N ASP A 71 8.38 -0.14 -12.66
CA ASP A 71 7.94 -1.52 -12.36
C ASP A 71 7.80 -2.36 -13.64
N LEU A 72 7.34 -1.75 -14.74
CA LEU A 72 7.31 -2.39 -16.06
C LEU A 72 8.70 -2.62 -16.65
N GLY A 73 9.69 -1.76 -16.34
CA GLY A 73 11.04 -1.87 -16.87
C GLY A 73 11.74 -3.16 -16.42
N ALA A 74 11.72 -3.46 -15.12
CA ALA A 74 12.37 -4.64 -14.59
C ALA A 74 11.72 -5.96 -15.07
N ASP A 75 10.39 -6.00 -15.14
CA ASP A 75 9.67 -7.16 -15.67
C ASP A 75 9.85 -7.30 -17.20
N ALA A 76 9.92 -6.19 -17.94
CA ALA A 76 10.17 -6.20 -19.38
C ALA A 76 11.58 -6.71 -19.69
N VAL A 77 12.60 -6.24 -18.97
CA VAL A 77 13.98 -6.74 -19.10
C VAL A 77 14.05 -8.23 -18.78
N ALA A 78 13.37 -8.69 -17.72
CA ALA A 78 13.29 -10.11 -17.40
C ALA A 78 12.63 -10.93 -18.53
N SER A 79 11.59 -10.38 -19.16
CA SER A 79 10.86 -11.02 -20.26
C SER A 79 11.66 -11.04 -21.57
N GLU A 80 12.30 -9.93 -21.93
CA GLU A 80 13.20 -9.80 -23.09
C GLU A 80 14.36 -10.79 -23.01
N GLN A 81 14.94 -10.92 -21.83
CA GLN A 81 16.03 -11.87 -21.57
C GLN A 81 15.54 -13.30 -21.31
N LYS A 82 14.22 -13.54 -21.34
CA LYS A 82 13.56 -14.84 -21.07
C LYS A 82 14.04 -15.47 -19.76
N LEU A 83 14.26 -14.63 -18.76
CA LEU A 83 14.73 -15.05 -17.46
C LEU A 83 13.68 -15.94 -16.80
N SER A 84 14.12 -17.09 -16.30
CA SER A 84 13.32 -17.94 -15.43
C SER A 84 14.23 -18.71 -14.50
N ALA A 85 13.75 -18.93 -13.29
CA ALA A 85 14.50 -19.62 -12.25
C ALA A 85 13.56 -20.52 -11.43
N ILE A 86 14.12 -21.52 -10.77
CA ILE A 86 13.42 -22.32 -9.77
C ILE A 86 14.01 -21.98 -8.42
N VAL A 87 13.15 -21.61 -7.48
CA VAL A 87 13.53 -21.54 -6.06
C VAL A 87 13.20 -22.88 -5.45
N ARG A 88 14.15 -23.45 -4.72
CA ARG A 88 14.01 -24.66 -3.92
C ARG A 88 14.36 -24.34 -2.47
N THR A 89 13.54 -24.79 -1.55
CA THR A 89 13.70 -24.57 -0.11
C THR A 89 13.78 -25.94 0.56
N ASP A 90 14.80 -26.16 1.38
CA ASP A 90 14.94 -27.36 2.18
C ASP A 90 14.58 -27.03 3.63
N ALA A 91 13.44 -27.55 4.08
CA ALA A 91 12.96 -27.38 5.45
C ALA A 91 13.75 -28.22 6.47
N GLU A 92 14.44 -29.27 6.02
CA GLU A 92 15.17 -30.20 6.89
C GLU A 92 16.67 -29.85 6.93
N GLY A 93 17.22 -29.43 5.78
CA GLY A 93 18.59 -28.95 5.64
C GLY A 93 18.80 -27.46 5.93
N GLY A 94 17.73 -26.67 6.06
CA GLY A 94 17.79 -25.25 6.44
C GLY A 94 18.45 -24.36 5.40
N PHE A 95 18.22 -24.61 4.12
CA PHE A 95 18.78 -23.79 3.05
C PHE A 95 17.79 -23.50 1.93
N ILE A 96 18.03 -22.38 1.26
CA ILE A 96 17.27 -21.95 0.08
C ILE A 96 18.25 -21.86 -1.08
N GLU A 97 17.89 -22.47 -2.19
CA GLU A 97 18.66 -22.53 -3.41
C GLU A 97 17.83 -22.01 -4.58
N VAL A 98 18.47 -21.28 -5.47
CA VAL A 98 17.88 -20.76 -6.70
C VAL A 98 18.66 -21.29 -7.88
N LEU A 99 17.97 -21.99 -8.76
CA LEU A 99 18.55 -22.57 -9.97
C LEU A 99 18.04 -21.81 -11.19
N PRO A 100 18.93 -21.26 -12.03
CA PRO A 100 18.52 -20.63 -13.29
C PRO A 100 18.01 -21.70 -14.25
N VAL A 101 16.87 -21.43 -14.89
CA VAL A 101 16.22 -22.35 -15.86
C VAL A 101 16.42 -21.86 -17.28
N SER A 102 16.26 -20.56 -17.52
CA SER A 102 16.46 -19.97 -18.85
C SER A 102 16.80 -18.49 -18.75
N GLY A 103 17.45 -17.98 -19.78
CA GLY A 103 17.91 -16.60 -19.87
C GLY A 103 19.35 -16.41 -19.40
N THR A 104 19.85 -15.19 -19.52
CA THR A 104 21.24 -14.84 -19.18
C THR A 104 21.28 -14.20 -17.81
N PHE A 105 21.75 -14.95 -16.81
CA PHE A 105 21.97 -14.43 -15.47
C PHE A 105 23.43 -14.09 -15.26
N ASP A 106 23.69 -13.07 -14.43
CA ASP A 106 25.04 -12.85 -13.90
C ASP A 106 25.29 -13.80 -12.72
N HIS A 107 25.91 -14.94 -13.00
CA HIS A 107 26.24 -15.97 -12.01
C HIS A 107 27.31 -15.54 -11.00
N LYS A 108 27.91 -14.35 -11.13
CA LYS A 108 28.88 -13.82 -10.17
C LYS A 108 28.26 -12.81 -9.21
N ALA A 109 27.10 -12.25 -9.57
CA ALA A 109 26.39 -11.31 -8.72
C ALA A 109 25.53 -12.06 -7.70
N PRO A 110 25.46 -11.58 -6.45
CA PRO A 110 24.47 -12.08 -5.50
C PRO A 110 23.06 -11.68 -5.95
N LEU A 111 22.08 -12.52 -5.59
CA LEU A 111 20.67 -12.23 -5.86
C LEU A 111 19.92 -11.98 -4.57
N ARG A 112 18.99 -11.04 -4.63
CA ARG A 112 18.07 -10.74 -3.54
C ARG A 112 16.79 -11.55 -3.73
N LEU A 113 16.47 -12.38 -2.74
CA LEU A 113 15.21 -13.10 -2.63
C LEU A 113 14.36 -12.46 -1.55
N THR A 114 13.19 -12.00 -1.93
CA THR A 114 12.18 -11.47 -1.01
C THR A 114 11.06 -12.50 -0.89
N LEU A 115 10.80 -12.92 0.34
CA LEU A 115 9.74 -13.84 0.72
C LEU A 115 8.69 -13.02 1.47
N ALA A 116 7.62 -12.67 0.77
CA ALA A 116 6.54 -11.87 1.34
C ALA A 116 5.41 -12.77 1.84
N HIS A 117 5.00 -12.53 3.08
CA HIS A 117 3.89 -13.22 3.71
C HIS A 117 2.56 -12.69 3.15
N PRO A 118 1.54 -13.53 2.96
CA PRO A 118 0.30 -13.14 2.28
C PRO A 118 -0.52 -12.08 3.04
N SER A 119 -0.42 -12.06 4.37
CA SER A 119 -1.27 -11.24 5.24
C SER A 119 -0.53 -10.39 6.27
N ASP A 120 0.80 -10.50 6.36
CA ASP A 120 1.58 -9.84 7.42
C ASP A 120 2.94 -9.39 6.88
N SER A 121 3.01 -8.15 6.42
CA SER A 121 4.23 -7.56 5.85
C SER A 121 5.38 -7.49 6.86
N ALA A 122 5.11 -7.53 8.18
CA ALA A 122 6.17 -7.55 9.19
C ALA A 122 6.93 -8.88 9.24
N ARG A 123 6.39 -9.94 8.62
CA ARG A 123 7.05 -11.26 8.49
C ARG A 123 7.75 -11.43 7.14
N ASP A 124 7.78 -10.38 6.32
CA ASP A 124 8.49 -10.42 5.06
C ASP A 124 9.99 -10.57 5.31
N THR A 125 10.58 -11.57 4.68
CA THR A 125 11.99 -11.90 4.85
C THR A 125 12.74 -11.60 3.57
N VAL A 126 13.85 -10.87 3.69
CA VAL A 126 14.74 -10.57 2.57
C VAL A 126 16.06 -11.29 2.80
N LEU A 127 16.43 -12.14 1.85
CA LEU A 127 17.65 -12.93 1.89
C LEU A 127 18.53 -12.57 0.71
N LEU A 128 19.83 -12.48 0.95
CA LEU A 128 20.83 -12.30 -0.10
C LEU A 128 21.47 -13.65 -0.37
N LEU A 129 21.29 -14.17 -1.58
CA LEU A 129 21.82 -15.45 -1.99
C LEU A 129 23.19 -15.26 -2.61
N ALA A 130 24.15 -16.00 -2.08
CA ALA A 130 25.50 -16.03 -2.61
C ALA A 130 25.54 -16.88 -3.89
N PRO A 131 26.30 -16.46 -4.91
CA PRO A 131 26.53 -17.28 -6.09
C PRO A 131 27.32 -18.54 -5.72
N GLY A 132 26.87 -19.69 -6.23
CA GLY A 132 27.49 -21.00 -6.12
C GLY A 132 27.70 -21.64 -7.49
N GLU A 133 28.09 -22.92 -7.53
CA GLU A 133 28.45 -23.58 -8.80
C GLU A 133 27.28 -23.81 -9.74
N LEU A 134 26.09 -24.12 -9.22
CA LEU A 134 24.90 -24.45 -10.01
C LEU A 134 23.83 -23.35 -10.02
N GLY A 135 23.98 -22.34 -9.16
CA GLY A 135 22.94 -21.36 -8.90
C GLY A 135 23.33 -20.49 -7.71
N TRP A 136 22.34 -20.02 -6.96
CA TRP A 136 22.57 -19.19 -5.77
C TRP A 136 22.03 -19.90 -4.54
N ARG A 137 22.70 -19.74 -3.40
CA ARG A 137 22.33 -20.40 -2.14
C ARG A 137 22.43 -19.43 -0.96
N VAL A 138 21.54 -19.63 0.00
CA VAL A 138 21.60 -19.04 1.34
C VAL A 138 21.19 -20.09 2.36
N ASP A 139 21.87 -20.12 3.51
CA ASP A 139 21.46 -20.95 4.63
C ASP A 139 20.43 -20.14 5.43
N ALA A 140 19.16 -20.53 5.28
CA ALA A 140 18.00 -19.91 5.89
C ALA A 140 16.88 -20.94 5.99
N GLU A 141 16.24 -21.00 7.16
CA GLU A 141 15.04 -21.79 7.37
C GLU A 141 13.81 -21.01 6.90
N LEU A 142 12.98 -21.63 6.06
CA LEU A 142 11.70 -21.10 5.67
C LEU A 142 10.58 -21.92 6.29
N ASP A 143 9.63 -21.23 6.91
CA ASP A 143 8.43 -21.85 7.46
C ASP A 143 7.51 -22.32 6.33
N ASP A 144 7.33 -23.64 6.21
CA ASP A 144 6.51 -24.27 5.17
C ASP A 144 5.02 -24.33 5.51
N SER A 145 4.61 -23.76 6.66
CA SER A 145 3.24 -23.85 7.17
C SER A 145 2.25 -22.89 6.49
N HIS A 146 2.74 -21.97 5.66
CA HIS A 146 1.97 -20.97 4.92
C HIS A 146 2.42 -20.86 3.46
N ASP A 147 1.63 -20.15 2.66
CA ASP A 147 2.03 -19.76 1.31
C ASP A 147 2.97 -18.55 1.37
N TRP A 148 3.98 -18.53 0.50
CA TRP A 148 4.87 -17.39 0.32
C TRP A 148 4.74 -16.79 -1.08
N LYS A 149 4.75 -15.46 -1.16
CA LYS A 149 5.02 -14.76 -2.42
C LYS A 149 6.53 -14.62 -2.54
N VAL A 150 7.07 -15.11 -3.64
CA VAL A 150 8.51 -15.17 -3.86
C VAL A 150 8.87 -14.20 -4.96
N GLU A 151 9.80 -13.29 -4.66
CA GLU A 151 10.34 -12.33 -5.60
C GLU A 151 11.85 -12.47 -5.63
N LEU A 152 12.42 -12.61 -6.83
CA LEU A 152 13.85 -12.71 -7.05
C LEU A 152 14.28 -11.56 -7.95
N GLY A 153 15.35 -10.89 -7.57
CA GLY A 153 15.96 -9.85 -8.37
C GLY A 153 17.44 -9.69 -8.05
N PRO A 154 18.16 -8.94 -8.87
CA PRO A 154 19.52 -8.50 -8.57
C PRO A 154 19.46 -7.35 -7.56
N GLU A 155 20.58 -7.04 -6.91
CA GLU A 155 20.65 -5.99 -5.87
C GLU A 155 20.28 -4.60 -6.41
N ASP A 156 20.64 -4.32 -7.66
CA ASP A 156 20.33 -3.09 -8.40
C ASP A 156 18.90 -3.06 -8.98
N SER A 157 18.11 -4.12 -8.76
CA SER A 157 16.71 -4.23 -9.19
C SER A 157 16.47 -4.05 -10.70
N HIS A 158 17.47 -4.36 -11.55
CA HIS A 158 17.36 -4.17 -13.00
C HIS A 158 16.45 -5.18 -13.72
N TRP A 159 16.20 -6.35 -13.13
CA TRP A 159 15.15 -7.29 -13.55
C TRP A 159 14.46 -7.88 -12.34
N ARG A 160 13.27 -8.47 -12.55
CA ARG A 160 12.54 -9.13 -11.48
C ARG A 160 11.82 -10.37 -11.96
N LEU A 161 11.86 -11.41 -11.15
CA LEU A 161 11.08 -12.63 -11.32
C LEU A 161 10.17 -12.82 -10.11
N ARG A 162 8.95 -13.30 -10.36
CA ARG A 162 7.94 -13.54 -9.33
C ARG A 162 7.40 -14.95 -9.42
N GLY A 163 7.01 -15.48 -8.28
CA GLY A 163 6.35 -16.75 -8.15
C GLY A 163 5.65 -16.86 -6.81
N ARG A 164 5.01 -18.01 -6.60
CA ARG A 164 4.34 -18.33 -5.34
C ARG A 164 4.81 -19.69 -4.91
N LEU A 165 5.18 -19.83 -3.64
CA LEU A 165 5.51 -21.10 -3.02
C LEU A 165 4.32 -21.48 -2.12
N PRO A 166 3.46 -22.42 -2.54
CA PRO A 166 2.37 -22.88 -1.70
C PRO A 166 2.88 -23.61 -0.46
N LYS A 167 2.07 -23.62 0.60
CA LYS A 167 2.28 -24.42 1.80
C LYS A 167 2.65 -25.88 1.45
N GLY A 168 3.69 -26.40 2.08
CA GLY A 168 4.16 -27.78 1.88
C GLY A 168 4.79 -28.06 0.51
N GLN A 169 4.93 -27.06 -0.37
CA GLN A 169 5.80 -27.17 -1.54
C GLN A 169 7.18 -26.64 -1.19
N GLN A 170 8.20 -27.38 -1.63
CA GLN A 170 9.60 -27.05 -1.45
C GLN A 170 10.24 -26.45 -2.70
N ALA A 171 9.49 -26.30 -3.79
CA ALA A 171 9.99 -25.72 -5.02
C ALA A 171 8.92 -24.92 -5.75
N THR A 172 9.33 -23.81 -6.36
CA THR A 172 8.46 -23.03 -7.24
C THR A 172 9.23 -22.44 -8.41
N ASN A 173 8.52 -22.29 -9.54
CA ASN A 173 9.06 -21.63 -10.73
C ASN A 173 8.81 -20.13 -10.61
N LEU A 174 9.87 -19.35 -10.80
CA LEU A 174 9.82 -17.90 -10.93
C LEU A 174 9.85 -17.49 -12.39
N ARG A 175 8.95 -16.57 -12.76
CA ARG A 175 8.82 -16.05 -14.12
C ARG A 175 8.63 -14.52 -14.08
N PRO A 176 8.90 -13.82 -15.18
CA PRO A 176 8.56 -12.40 -15.31
C PRO A 176 7.05 -12.26 -15.17
N SER A 177 6.58 -11.22 -14.48
CA SER A 177 5.14 -11.00 -14.33
C SER A 177 4.50 -10.48 -15.62
N LEU A 178 5.28 -9.81 -16.46
CA LEU A 178 4.91 -9.47 -17.83
C LEU A 178 5.21 -10.66 -18.75
N GLN A 179 4.15 -11.36 -19.18
CA GLN A 179 4.26 -12.27 -20.31
C GLN A 179 4.47 -11.43 -21.57
N ALA A 180 5.66 -11.50 -22.17
CA ALA A 180 5.86 -10.99 -23.53
C ALA A 180 4.90 -11.76 -24.45
N GLN A 181 3.95 -11.04 -25.02
CA GLN A 181 2.89 -11.57 -25.88
C GLN A 181 3.38 -11.77 -27.31
#